data_AF-A0A946XJB0-F1
#
_entry.id   AF-A0A946XJB0-F1
#
_cell.length_a   1.000
_cell.length_b   1.000
_cell.length_c   1.000
_cell.angle_alpha   90.00
_cell.angle_beta   90.00
_cell.angle_gamma   90.00
#
_symmetry.space_group_name_H-M   'P 1'
#
loop_
_entity.id
_entity.type
_entity.pdbx_description
1 polymer ?
#
loop_
_entity_poly.entity_id
_entity_poly.type
_entity_poly.pdbx_seq_one_letter_code
_entity_poly.pdbx_strand_id
1 'polypeptide(L)' 'KQKLNGKQIIELAELCMKVEKHYGFPSDIEWAFADEKFFITQSRPITTLKK' A
#
# COMPACT_ATOMS: atom_id res chain seq x y z
N LYS A 1 2.33 17.81 9.79
CA LYS A 1 1.77 17.05 10.93
C LYS A 1 1.61 15.59 10.49
N GLN A 2 2.18 14.65 11.24
CA GLN A 2 2.10 13.23 10.95
C GLN A 2 0.64 12.73 10.97
N LYS A 3 0.24 11.97 9.94
CA LYS A 3 -1.14 11.48 9.74
C LYS A 3 -1.36 10.06 10.27
N LEU A 4 -0.33 9.22 10.19
CA LEU A 4 -0.32 7.86 10.68
C LEU A 4 0.73 7.73 11.78
N ASN A 5 0.42 7.03 12.86
CA ASN A 5 1.43 6.68 13.87
C ASN A 5 2.40 5.60 13.33
N GLY A 6 3.48 5.33 14.05
CA GLY A 6 4.50 4.37 13.61
C GLY A 6 3.96 2.96 13.36
N LYS A 7 3.01 2.49 14.18
CA LYS A 7 2.40 1.16 14.01
C LYS A 7 1.56 1.09 12.73
N GLN A 8 0.76 2.13 12.48
CA GLN A 8 -0.06 2.25 11.27
C GLN A 8 0.79 2.29 9.99
N ILE A 9 1.96 2.93 10.04
CA ILE A 9 2.89 2.98 8.90
C ILE A 9 3.41 1.57 8.58
N ILE A 10 3.83 0.81 9.61
CA ILE A 10 4.33 -0.56 9.44
C ILE A 10 3.21 -1.47 8.92
N GLU A 11 2.02 -1.40 9.50
CA GLU A 11 0.85 -2.18 9.07
C GLU A 11 0.48 -1.92 7.60
N LEU A 12 0.42 -0.65 7.19
CA LEU A 12 0.13 -0.28 5.81
C LEU A 12 1.23 -0.77 4.86
N ALA A 13 2.50 -0.66 5.24
CA ALA A 13 3.62 -1.15 4.43
C ALA A 13 3.54 -2.66 4.22
N GLU A 14 3.23 -3.43 5.28
CA GLU A 14 3.01 -4.87 5.17
C GLU A 14 1.84 -5.23 4.26
N LEU A 15 0.75 -4.46 4.30
CA LEU A 15 -0.38 -4.63 3.39
C LEU A 15 0.02 -4.37 1.93
N CYS A 16 0.74 -3.29 1.66
CA CYS A 16 1.25 -2.98 0.32
C CYS A 16 2.20 -4.07 -0.20
N MET A 17 3.11 -4.57 0.64
CA MET A 17 4.00 -5.69 0.27
C MET A 17 3.22 -6.97 -0.08
N LYS A 18 2.12 -7.27 0.63
CA LYS A 18 1.26 -8.40 0.29
C LYS A 18 0.60 -8.23 -1.08
N VAL A 19 0.17 -7.02 -1.42
CA VAL A 19 -0.40 -6.69 -2.74
C VAL A 19 0.64 -6.88 -3.85
N GLU A 20 1.85 -6.32 -3.69
CA GLU A 20 2.92 -6.50 -4.69
C GLU A 20 3.33 -7.96 -4.83
N LYS A 21 3.43 -8.71 -3.72
CA LYS A 21 3.72 -10.15 -3.76
C LYS A 21 2.61 -10.94 -4.46
N HIS A 22 1.35 -10.56 -4.29
CA HIS A 22 0.21 -11.20 -4.94
C HIS A 22 0.25 -11.01 -6.47
N TYR A 23 0.57 -9.81 -6.93
CA TYR A 23 0.61 -9.48 -8.37
C TYR A 23 1.94 -9.78 -9.06
N GLY A 24 3.05 -9.88 -8.30
CA GLY A 24 4.38 -10.17 -8.83
C GLY A 24 5.07 -8.99 -9.51
N PHE A 25 4.58 -7.77 -9.32
CA PHE A 25 5.18 -6.54 -9.85
C PHE A 25 5.03 -5.36 -8.88
N PRO A 26 5.93 -4.35 -8.95
CA PRO A 26 5.79 -3.11 -8.19
C PRO A 26 4.47 -2.42 -8.51
N SER A 27 3.74 -2.02 -7.48
CA SER A 27 2.37 -1.53 -7.60
C SER A 27 2.25 -0.12 -7.04
N ASP A 28 1.55 0.75 -7.78
CA ASP A 28 1.02 2.01 -7.28
C ASP A 28 -0.34 1.70 -6.63
N ILE A 29 -0.48 2.02 -5.33
CA ILE A 29 -1.57 1.55 -4.48
C ILE A 29 -2.24 2.75 -3.81
N GLU A 30 -3.55 2.88 -4.04
CA GLU A 30 -4.40 3.79 -3.29
C GLU A 30 -5.07 3.06 -2.13
N TRP A 31 -5.14 3.73 -0.99
CA TRP A 31 -5.70 3.18 0.24
C TRP A 31 -6.50 4.22 1.01
N ALA A 32 -7.44 3.73 1.82
CA ALA A 32 -8.22 4.51 2.76
C ALA A 32 -8.05 3.95 4.17
N PHE A 33 -8.18 4.81 5.18
CA PHE A 33 -8.21 4.41 6.58
C PHE A 33 -9.56 4.83 7.20
N ALA A 34 -10.37 3.84 7.58
CA ALA A 34 -11.69 4.02 8.17
C ALA A 34 -11.92 2.93 9.21
N ASP A 35 -12.67 3.23 10.27
CA ASP A 35 -13.00 2.26 11.33
C ASP A 35 -11.80 1.47 11.86
N GLU A 36 -10.70 2.21 12.09
CA GLU A 36 -9.41 1.68 12.56
C GLU A 36 -8.75 0.63 11.64
N LYS A 37 -9.13 0.58 10.36
CA LYS A 37 -8.64 -0.40 9.38
C LYS A 37 -8.21 0.25 8.08
N PHE A 38 -7.22 -0.37 7.44
CA PHE A 38 -6.80 -0.02 6.08
C PHE A 38 -7.60 -0.80 5.05
N PHE A 39 -8.00 -0.09 3.99
CA PHE A 39 -8.67 -0.64 2.81
C PHE A 39 -7.87 -0.28 1.58
N ILE A 40 -7.65 -1.24 0.69
CA ILE A 40 -7.08 -0.98 -0.64
C ILE A 40 -8.23 -0.60 -1.57
N THR A 41 -8.17 0.61 -2.14
CA THR A 41 -9.20 1.11 -3.05
C THR A 41 -8.80 0.90 -4.51
N GLN A 42 -7.51 0.97 -4.82
CA GLN A 42 -6.98 0.73 -6.16
C GLN A 42 -5.56 0.15 -6.10
N SER A 43 -5.21 -0.70 -7.07
CA SER A 43 -3.85 -1.18 -7.29
C SER A 43 -3.58 -1.26 -8.80
N ARG A 44 -2.45 -0.69 -9.26
CA ARG A 44 -2.05 -0.70 -10.66
C ARG A 44 -0.53 -0.92 -10.81
N PRO A 45 -0.06 -1.60 -11.87
CA PRO A 45 1.37 -1.79 -12.10
C PRO A 45 2.09 -0.46 -12.33
N ILE A 46 3.28 -0.30 -11.75
CA ILE A 46 4.18 0.80 -12.08
C ILE A 46 4.90 0.48 -13.39
N THR A 47 4.68 1.28 -14.42
CA THR A 47 5.25 1.05 -15.77
C THR A 47 6.51 1.88 -16.07
N THR A 48 6.85 2.82 -15.19
CA THR A 48 7.96 3.77 -15.39
C THR A 48 9.30 3.27 -14.85
N LEU A 49 9.33 2.15 -14.14
CA LEU A 49 10.57 1.54 -13.65
C LEU A 49 11.35 0.95 -14.82
N LYS A 50 12.53 1.51 -15.10
CA LYS A 50 13.51 0.86 -15.98
C LYS A 50 14.20 -0.24 -15.19
N LYS A 51 14.37 -1.42 -15.81
CA LYS A 51 15.24 -2.48 -15.28
C LYS A 51 16.69 -2.01 -15.22
#